data_AF-A0A494S0S2-F1
#
_entry.id   AF-A0A494S0S2-F1
#
_cell.length_a   1.000
_cell.length_b   1.000
_cell.length_c   1.000
_cell.angle_alpha   90.00
_cell.angle_beta   90.00
_cell.angle_gamma   90.00
#
_symmetry.space_group_name_H-M   'P 1'
#
loop_
_entity.id
_entity.type
_entity.pdbx_description
1 polymer ?
#
loop_
_entity_poly.entity_id
_entity_poly.type
_entity_poly.pdbx_seq_one_letter_code
_entity_poly.pdbx_strand_id
1 'polypeptide(L)'
;MVRHPVAAAGFSAPGTDSHRFPRRAHFHLQHREIVTVTQDIAAAPEAVFDPPVGITNPPIDELLKTASSKYALVIFAAKRARQINDYYQQIDEGMLEYVGPLVTPGIAEKPLSIALREINAGLLEHTEG
;
A
#
# COMPACT_ATOMS: atom_id res chain seq x y z
N MET A 1 35.48 24.82 -21.66
CA MET A 1 36.39 24.45 -20.55
C MET A 1 37.29 25.66 -20.28
N VAL A 2 36.85 26.55 -19.38
CA VAL A 2 37.58 27.79 -19.03
C VAL A 2 37.78 27.77 -17.53
N ARG A 3 39.04 27.75 -17.08
CA ARG A 3 39.43 27.81 -15.66
C ARG A 3 40.15 29.15 -15.39
N HIS A 4 39.96 29.62 -14.16
CA HIS A 4 40.78 30.56 -13.35
C HIS A 4 40.48 32.07 -13.50
N PRO A 5 40.56 32.88 -12.40
CA PRO A 5 41.68 32.87 -11.45
C PRO A 5 41.38 32.81 -9.93
N VAL A 6 42.43 32.38 -9.24
CA VAL A 6 42.72 32.40 -7.81
C VAL A 6 43.06 33.82 -7.37
N ALA A 7 42.58 34.26 -6.19
CA ALA A 7 43.11 35.42 -5.48
C ALA A 7 43.47 35.02 -4.04
N ALA A 8 44.68 35.41 -3.65
CA ALA A 8 45.40 35.00 -2.45
C ALA A 8 45.24 36.02 -1.29
N ALA A 9 45.18 35.46 -0.08
CA ALA A 9 45.92 35.83 1.14
C ALA A 9 45.91 37.25 1.74
N GLY A 10 45.67 37.27 3.06
CA GLY A 10 46.08 38.27 4.06
C GLY A 10 45.49 37.85 5.42
N PHE A 11 46.14 37.03 6.25
CA PHE A 11 47.29 37.23 7.15
C PHE A 11 47.05 38.23 8.32
N SER A 12 46.87 37.65 9.52
CA SER A 12 47.32 38.07 10.88
C SER A 12 46.75 39.40 11.46
N ALA A 13 46.38 39.57 12.74
CA ALA A 13 46.89 39.04 14.01
C ALA A 13 45.87 39.29 15.18
N PRO A 14 46.18 38.91 16.46
CA PRO A 14 45.20 38.60 17.51
C PRO A 14 44.97 39.70 18.58
N GLY A 15 43.79 39.62 19.23
CA GLY A 15 43.59 39.76 20.69
C GLY A 15 43.66 41.14 21.35
N THR A 16 42.51 41.64 21.82
CA THR A 16 42.36 42.25 23.16
C THR A 16 40.92 42.08 23.65
N ASP A 17 40.79 41.28 24.70
CA ASP A 17 39.60 40.98 25.48
C ASP A 17 39.34 42.10 26.52
N SER A 18 38.09 42.48 26.76
CA SER A 18 37.69 43.01 28.06
C SER A 18 36.17 43.05 28.22
N HIS A 19 35.68 42.19 29.12
CA HIS A 19 34.39 42.25 29.81
C HIS A 19 33.15 41.69 29.11
N ARG A 20 32.98 40.36 29.22
CA ARG A 20 31.67 39.83 29.67
C ARG A 20 31.80 38.52 30.43
N PHE A 21 31.71 38.61 31.76
CA PHE A 21 31.60 37.46 32.66
C PHE A 21 30.39 36.57 32.33
N PRO A 22 30.46 35.27 32.66
CA PRO A 22 29.48 34.27 32.25
C PRO A 22 28.20 34.39 33.08
N ARG A 23 27.03 34.45 32.42
CA ARG A 23 25.73 34.27 33.09
C ARG A 23 25.15 32.91 32.74
N ARG A 24 25.30 32.01 33.71
CA ARG A 24 24.32 31.02 34.18
C ARG A 24 23.70 30.12 33.10
N ALA A 25 24.19 28.88 33.06
CA ALA A 25 23.50 27.78 32.40
C ALA A 25 22.05 27.69 32.90
N HIS A 26 21.11 28.06 32.03
CA HIS A 26 19.71 27.75 32.21
C HIS A 26 19.54 26.29 31.78
N PHE A 27 19.60 25.39 32.77
CA PHE A 27 19.22 23.99 32.59
C PHE A 27 17.69 23.98 32.37
N HIS A 28 17.28 24.07 31.11
CA HIS A 28 15.88 24.00 30.73
C HIS A 28 15.46 22.53 30.84
N LEU A 29 14.91 22.18 32.00
CA LEU A 29 14.29 20.88 32.22
C LEU A 29 13.04 20.82 31.34
N GLN A 30 13.19 20.33 30.11
CA GLN A 30 12.05 19.96 29.29
C GLN A 30 11.36 18.78 29.98
N HIS A 31 10.27 19.07 30.68
CA HIS A 31 9.26 18.08 31.05
C HIS A 31 8.67 17.52 29.76
N ARG A 32 9.31 16.47 29.22
CA ARG A 32 8.66 15.61 28.24
C ARG A 32 7.67 14.75 29.01
N GLU A 33 6.39 15.09 28.86
CA GLU A 33 5.29 14.22 29.23
C GLU A 33 5.48 12.87 28.53
N ILE A 34 5.37 11.80 29.31
CA ILE A 34 5.32 10.44 28.79
C ILE A 34 3.97 10.34 28.08
N VAL A 35 3.98 10.47 26.75
CA VAL A 35 2.83 10.13 25.92
C VAL A 35 2.71 8.61 25.96
N THR A 36 1.85 8.11 26.85
CA THR A 36 1.41 6.71 26.81
C THR A 36 0.68 6.53 25.49
N VAL A 37 1.31 5.84 24.53
CA VAL A 37 0.63 5.37 23.33
C VAL A 37 -0.33 4.28 23.81
N THR A 38 -1.58 4.65 24.06
CA THR A 38 -2.67 3.69 24.18
C THR A 38 -2.88 3.14 22.77
N GLN A 39 -2.32 1.97 22.46
CA GLN A 39 -2.72 1.22 21.29
C GLN A 39 -4.14 0.71 21.55
N ASP A 40 -5.10 1.31 20.85
CA ASP A 40 -6.49 0.86 20.85
C ASP A 40 -6.57 -0.57 20.29
N ILE A 41 -7.12 -1.46 21.12
CA ILE A 41 -7.26 -2.89 20.84
C ILE A 41 -8.53 -3.09 20.01
N ALA A 42 -8.39 -3.19 18.69
CA ALA A 42 -9.41 -3.76 17.80
C ALA A 42 -8.78 -4.24 16.47
N ALA A 43 -7.74 -5.07 16.54
CA ALA A 43 -7.18 -5.67 15.35
C ALA A 43 -7.96 -6.96 15.01
N ALA A 44 -8.60 -6.98 13.83
CA ALA A 44 -8.94 -8.21 13.12
C ALA A 44 -7.72 -9.14 13.13
N PRO A 45 -7.88 -10.49 13.19
CA PRO A 45 -6.77 -11.42 13.46
C PRO A 45 -5.58 -11.06 12.58
N GLU A 46 -4.53 -10.54 13.22
CA GLU A 46 -3.45 -9.90 12.47
C GLU A 46 -2.81 -10.94 11.58
N ALA A 47 -2.82 -10.66 10.27
CA ALA A 47 -2.10 -11.45 9.30
C ALA A 47 -0.65 -11.58 9.77
N VAL A 48 -0.23 -12.80 10.15
CA VAL A 48 1.15 -13.12 10.58
C VAL A 48 2.10 -13.18 9.37
N PHE A 49 1.70 -12.60 8.25
CA PHE A 49 2.41 -12.59 6.98
C PHE A 49 2.54 -11.16 6.48
N ASP A 50 3.62 -10.90 5.74
CA ASP A 50 3.82 -9.61 5.08
C ASP A 50 2.66 -9.30 4.11
N PRO A 51 2.30 -8.02 3.93
CA PRO A 51 1.23 -7.65 3.00
C PRO A 51 1.44 -8.28 1.63
N PRO A 52 0.43 -9.00 1.09
CA PRO A 52 0.59 -9.71 -0.17
C PRO A 52 0.79 -8.75 -1.34
N VAL A 53 1.63 -9.14 -2.30
CA VAL A 53 1.94 -8.34 -3.50
C VAL A 53 1.75 -9.15 -4.77
N GLY A 54 1.30 -8.48 -5.84
CA GLY A 54 1.08 -9.13 -7.14
C GLY A 54 0.13 -10.31 -7.04
N ILE A 55 0.54 -11.49 -7.54
CA ILE A 55 -0.30 -12.69 -7.64
C ILE A 55 -0.74 -13.26 -6.28
N THR A 56 -0.03 -12.94 -5.18
CA THR A 56 -0.39 -13.42 -3.83
C THR A 56 -1.46 -12.54 -3.18
N ASN A 57 -1.89 -11.47 -3.84
CA ASN A 57 -2.97 -10.60 -3.40
C ASN A 57 -4.22 -10.86 -4.26
N PRO A 58 -5.35 -11.31 -3.70
CA PRO A 58 -5.60 -11.58 -2.27
C PRO A 58 -4.93 -12.86 -1.73
N PRO A 59 -4.71 -12.97 -0.40
CA PRO A 59 -4.15 -14.16 0.22
C PRO A 59 -4.98 -15.41 -0.09
N ILE A 60 -4.29 -16.51 -0.41
CA ILE A 60 -4.98 -17.76 -0.78
C ILE A 60 -5.84 -18.33 0.35
N ASP A 61 -5.43 -18.15 1.61
CA ASP A 61 -6.18 -18.68 2.75
C ASP A 61 -7.54 -17.99 2.93
N GLU A 62 -7.64 -16.71 2.59
CA GLU A 62 -8.92 -15.99 2.59
C GLU A 62 -9.82 -16.48 1.45
N LEU A 63 -9.25 -16.67 0.26
CA LEU A 63 -9.99 -17.22 -0.89
C LEU A 63 -10.50 -18.65 -0.64
N LEU A 64 -9.74 -19.47 0.08
CA LEU A 64 -10.16 -20.85 0.36
C LEU A 64 -11.29 -20.94 1.39
N LYS A 65 -11.63 -19.86 2.09
CA LYS A 65 -12.83 -19.80 2.93
C LYS A 65 -14.12 -19.68 2.12
N THR A 66 -14.03 -19.23 0.86
CA THR A 66 -15.20 -18.96 0.03
C THR A 66 -15.60 -20.12 -0.87
N ALA A 67 -14.83 -21.22 -0.93
CA ALA A 67 -15.12 -22.36 -1.80
C ALA A 67 -14.76 -23.69 -1.12
N SER A 68 -15.38 -24.80 -1.53
CA SER A 68 -15.17 -26.11 -0.88
C SER A 68 -13.75 -26.68 -1.05
N SER A 69 -13.05 -26.29 -2.11
CA SER A 69 -11.72 -26.79 -2.44
C SER A 69 -10.95 -25.84 -3.35
N LYS A 70 -9.64 -26.09 -3.49
CA LYS A 70 -8.78 -25.41 -4.48
C LYS A 70 -9.34 -25.52 -5.90
N TYR A 71 -9.90 -26.67 -6.26
CA TYR A 71 -10.48 -26.91 -7.58
C TYR A 71 -11.77 -26.12 -7.79
N ALA A 72 -12.65 -26.07 -6.78
CA ALA A 72 -13.87 -25.27 -6.81
C ALA A 72 -13.54 -23.77 -7.00
N LEU A 73 -12.57 -23.25 -6.24
CA LEU A 73 -12.09 -21.88 -6.36
C LEU A 73 -11.57 -21.57 -7.77
N VAL A 74 -10.80 -22.48 -8.38
CA VAL A 74 -10.29 -22.30 -9.75
C VAL A 74 -11.43 -22.15 -10.75
N ILE A 75 -12.44 -23.02 -10.68
CA ILE A 75 -13.59 -22.97 -11.59
C ILE A 75 -14.42 -21.71 -11.36
N PHE A 76 -14.64 -21.33 -10.10
CA PHE A 76 -15.38 -20.13 -9.73
C PHE A 76 -14.70 -18.87 -10.30
N ALA A 77 -13.42 -18.67 -9.98
CA ALA A 77 -12.65 -17.52 -10.48
C ALA A 77 -12.54 -17.52 -12.00
N ALA A 78 -12.33 -18.67 -12.64
CA ALA A 78 -12.20 -18.77 -14.10
C ALA A 78 -13.51 -18.43 -14.82
N LYS A 79 -14.66 -18.92 -14.36
CA LYS A 79 -15.97 -18.58 -14.93
C LYS A 79 -16.23 -17.08 -14.83
N ARG A 80 -15.99 -16.51 -13.65
CA ARG A 80 -16.17 -15.06 -13.44
C ARG A 80 -15.21 -14.23 -14.29
N ALA A 81 -13.95 -14.62 -14.40
CA ALA A 81 -12.96 -13.94 -15.23
C ALA A 81 -13.36 -13.92 -16.72
N ARG A 82 -13.95 -15.00 -17.24
CA ARG A 82 -14.50 -15.04 -18.60
C ARG A 82 -15.65 -14.05 -18.76
N GLN A 83 -16.60 -14.03 -17.81
CA GLN A 83 -17.69 -13.05 -17.82
C GLN A 83 -17.19 -11.60 -17.86
N ILE A 84 -16.18 -11.25 -17.04
CA ILE A 84 -15.57 -9.91 -17.04
C ILE A 84 -14.87 -9.62 -18.38
N ASN A 85 -14.19 -10.61 -18.93
CA ASN A 85 -13.53 -10.46 -20.24
C ASN A 85 -14.57 -10.23 -21.36
N ASP A 86 -15.63 -11.02 -21.39
CA ASP A 86 -16.68 -10.92 -22.40
C ASP A 86 -17.46 -9.60 -22.27
N TYR A 87 -17.66 -9.10 -21.04
CA TYR A 87 -18.17 -7.75 -20.81
C TYR A 87 -17.33 -6.69 -21.54
N TYR A 88 -16.00 -6.70 -21.39
CA TYR A 88 -15.15 -5.73 -22.10
C TYR A 88 -15.18 -5.88 -23.62
N GLN A 89 -15.33 -7.10 -24.13
CA GLN A 89 -15.43 -7.33 -25.58
C GLN A 89 -16.76 -6.84 -26.17
N GLN A 90 -17.86 -6.90 -25.40
CA GLN A 90 -19.19 -6.50 -25.85
C GLN A 90 -19.50 -5.01 -25.68
N ILE A 91 -18.74 -4.27 -24.88
CA ILE A 91 -18.96 -2.82 -24.67
C ILE A 91 -18.96 -2.07 -26.01
N ASP A 92 -18.06 -2.43 -26.91
CA ASP A 92 -17.94 -1.79 -28.23
C ASP A 92 -19.08 -2.19 -29.18
N GLU A 93 -19.71 -3.35 -28.94
CA GLU A 93 -20.79 -3.90 -29.75
C GLU A 93 -22.19 -3.42 -29.29
N GLY A 94 -22.28 -2.76 -28.13
CA GLY A 94 -23.52 -2.18 -27.61
C GLY A 94 -24.52 -3.19 -27.05
N MET A 95 -24.12 -4.46 -26.88
CA MET A 95 -24.94 -5.52 -26.27
C MET A 95 -24.42 -5.83 -24.87
N LEU A 96 -25.10 -5.38 -23.81
CA LEU A 96 -24.64 -5.58 -22.43
C LEU A 96 -25.29 -6.80 -21.78
N GLU A 97 -24.92 -7.99 -22.25
CA GLU A 97 -25.41 -9.26 -21.69
C GLU A 97 -24.66 -9.67 -20.42
N TYR A 98 -23.37 -9.35 -20.34
CA TYR A 98 -22.53 -9.74 -19.20
C TYR A 98 -22.38 -8.62 -18.16
N VAL A 99 -22.28 -9.03 -16.90
CA VAL A 99 -22.07 -8.12 -15.77
C VAL A 99 -20.59 -7.79 -15.66
N GLY A 100 -20.25 -6.50 -15.73
CA GLY A 100 -18.89 -6.00 -15.58
C GLY A 100 -18.30 -6.15 -14.17
N PRO A 101 -17.11 -5.60 -13.93
CA PRO A 101 -16.46 -5.65 -12.62
C PRO A 101 -17.32 -5.09 -11.48
N LEU A 102 -17.36 -5.79 -10.36
CA LEU A 102 -18.06 -5.39 -9.12
C LEU A 102 -17.13 -4.69 -8.13
N VAL A 103 -15.82 -4.76 -8.36
CA VAL A 103 -14.81 -3.95 -7.66
C VAL A 103 -14.18 -2.97 -8.64
N THR A 104 -13.64 -1.86 -8.12
CA THR A 104 -12.88 -0.91 -8.93
C THR A 104 -11.64 -1.59 -9.54
N PRO A 105 -11.52 -1.67 -10.88
CA PRO A 105 -10.35 -2.24 -11.54
C PRO A 105 -9.12 -1.33 -11.42
N GLY A 106 -7.95 -1.93 -11.28
CA GLY A 106 -6.67 -1.24 -11.44
C GLY A 106 -6.33 -0.98 -12.91
N ILE A 107 -5.22 -0.25 -13.13
CA ILE A 107 -4.71 0.03 -14.49
C ILE A 107 -4.31 -1.28 -15.17
N ALA A 108 -4.95 -1.59 -16.31
CA ALA A 108 -4.69 -2.79 -17.10
C ALA A 108 -4.74 -4.10 -16.28
N GLU A 109 -5.57 -4.13 -15.24
CA GLU A 109 -5.73 -5.30 -14.38
C GLU A 109 -6.34 -6.46 -15.18
N LYS A 110 -5.81 -7.66 -14.98
CA LYS A 110 -6.32 -8.85 -15.68
C LYS A 110 -7.68 -9.26 -15.12
N PRO A 111 -8.63 -9.72 -15.96
CA PRO A 111 -9.94 -10.17 -15.50
C PRO A 111 -9.91 -11.20 -14.36
N LEU A 112 -8.92 -12.09 -14.37
CA LEU A 112 -8.74 -13.07 -13.30
C LEU A 112 -8.36 -12.44 -11.95
N SER A 113 -7.55 -11.39 -11.96
CA SER A 113 -7.19 -10.64 -10.74
C SER A 113 -8.42 -9.95 -10.14
N ILE A 114 -9.23 -9.33 -11.00
CA ILE A 114 -10.50 -8.70 -10.61
C ILE A 114 -11.44 -9.75 -10.00
N ALA A 115 -11.61 -10.89 -10.66
CA ALA A 115 -12.46 -11.98 -10.16
C ALA A 115 -12.04 -12.48 -8.77
N LEU A 116 -10.73 -12.66 -8.52
CA LEU A 116 -10.23 -13.08 -7.21
C LEU A 116 -10.51 -12.01 -6.13
N ARG A 117 -10.40 -10.73 -6.46
CA ARG A 117 -10.73 -9.63 -5.54
C ARG A 117 -12.22 -9.57 -5.22
N GLU A 118 -13.09 -9.82 -6.22
CA GLU A 118 -14.55 -9.89 -6.01
C GLU A 118 -14.95 -11.07 -5.12
N ILE A 119 -14.33 -12.24 -5.33
CA ILE A 119 -14.51 -13.42 -4.47
C ILE A 119 -14.08 -13.11 -3.04
N ASN A 120 -12.88 -12.55 -2.85
CA ASN A 120 -12.37 -12.18 -1.53
C ASN A 120 -13.23 -11.10 -0.83
N ALA A 121 -13.90 -10.24 -1.59
CA ALA A 121 -14.83 -9.24 -1.09
C ALA A 121 -16.24 -9.79 -0.81
N GLY A 122 -16.51 -11.08 -1.08
CA GLY A 122 -17.81 -11.70 -0.86
C GLY A 122 -18.92 -11.16 -1.74
N LEU A 123 -18.59 -10.65 -2.94
CA LEU A 123 -19.56 -10.01 -3.84
C LEU A 123 -20.26 -10.99 -4.79
N LEU A 124 -19.88 -12.27 -4.73
CA LEU A 124 -20.30 -13.29 -5.67
C LEU A 124 -20.73 -14.54 -4.90
N GLU A 125 -21.77 -15.19 -5.41
CA GLU A 125 -22.19 -16.52 -4.96
C GLU A 125 -21.82 -17.55 -6.03
N HIS A 126 -21.43 -18.76 -5.59
CA HIS A 126 -21.22 -19.90 -6.48
C HIS A 126 -22.03 -21.10 -5.99
N THR A 127 -22.55 -21.87 -6.94
CA THR A 127 -23.22 -23.15 -6.69
C THR A 127 -22.34 -24.28 -7.21
N GLU A 128 -22.14 -25.28 -6.35
CA GLU A 128 -21.43 -26.51 -6.68
C GLU A 128 -22.50 -27.55 -7.06
N GLY A 129 -22.39 -28.09 -8.27
CA GLY A 129 -23.36 -29.04 -8.84
C GLY A 129 -22.99 -30.48 -8.59
#